data_AF-A0A2E7WM18-F1
#
_entry.id   AF-A0A2E7WM18-F1
#
_cell.length_a   1.000
_cell.length_b   1.000
_cell.length_c   1.000
_cell.angle_alpha   90.00
_cell.angle_beta   90.00
_cell.angle_gamma   90.00
#
_symmetry.space_group_name_H-M   'P 1'
#
loop_
_entity.id
_entity.type
_entity.pdbx_description
1 polymer ?
#
loop_
_entity_poly.entity_id
_entity_poly.type
_entity_poly.pdbx_seq_one_letter_code
_entity_poly.pdbx_strand_id
1 'polypeptide(L)'
;MPFISDKNKSAAASGGGGGYLNPSKIKSGSNARFALLDDQPLEFFECWGEAPDGKAKPFRFAEDPSPEDIQEEMGDEYNRRLNREGTAPDKVKFAVAVPVYNYETESVQVMQLSQKSLINELDAISQMEDYADLLAWDFVMGKEGVGLETKYSLRTAPRKKGAQGDIEAAWTEARSAGFDIDRLLTGGNPHKPE
;
A
#
# COMPACT_ATOMS: atom_id res chain seq x y z
N MET A 1 0.35 17.74 -26.39
CA MET A 1 1.79 17.45 -26.24
C MET A 1 2.14 17.59 -24.77
N PRO A 2 2.65 16.54 -24.11
CA PRO A 2 3.02 16.62 -22.70
C PRO A 2 4.22 17.57 -22.49
N PHE A 3 4.24 18.25 -21.35
CA PHE A 3 5.22 19.30 -20.99
C PHE A 3 6.66 18.77 -20.84
N ILE A 4 6.83 17.47 -20.65
CA ILE A 4 8.13 16.79 -20.55
C ILE A 4 8.22 15.75 -21.67
N SER A 5 9.40 15.66 -22.29
CA SER A 5 9.68 14.66 -23.33
C SER A 5 9.55 13.24 -22.79
N ASP A 6 9.04 12.31 -23.60
CA ASP A 6 8.89 10.89 -23.18
C ASP A 6 10.24 10.27 -22.76
N LYS A 7 11.34 10.77 -23.32
CA LYS A 7 12.72 10.41 -22.94
C LYS A 7 13.08 10.76 -21.48
N ASN A 8 12.48 11.82 -20.91
CA ASN A 8 12.75 12.28 -19.55
C ASN A 8 11.67 11.87 -18.54
N LYS A 9 10.54 11.29 -18.98
CA LYS A 9 9.52 10.71 -18.07
C LYS A 9 10.08 9.54 -17.25
N SER A 10 10.93 8.70 -17.83
CA SER A 10 11.54 7.56 -17.14
C SER A 10 12.51 7.95 -16.01
N ALA A 11 13.06 9.17 -16.04
CA ALA A 11 13.86 9.72 -14.93
C ALA A 11 12.99 10.31 -13.80
N ALA A 12 11.70 10.54 -14.06
CA ALA A 12 10.69 10.95 -13.07
C ALA A 12 9.93 9.75 -12.46
N ALA A 13 9.94 8.58 -13.14
CA ALA A 13 9.39 7.34 -12.62
C ALA A 13 10.25 6.85 -11.44
N SER A 14 9.76 7.08 -10.21
CA SER A 14 10.37 6.53 -9.01
C SER A 14 10.24 5.01 -9.02
N GLY A 15 11.38 4.32 -8.94
CA GLY A 15 11.51 2.86 -9.01
C GLY A 15 10.46 2.07 -8.24
N GLY A 16 9.48 1.54 -8.98
CA GLY A 16 8.53 0.52 -8.55
C GLY A 16 9.06 -0.88 -8.84
N GLY A 17 10.26 -1.21 -8.33
CA GLY A 17 10.77 -2.59 -8.38
C GLY A 17 10.09 -3.45 -7.32
N GLY A 18 8.89 -3.94 -7.60
CA GLY A 18 8.20 -4.91 -6.74
C GLY A 18 6.68 -4.90 -6.91
N GLY A 19 6.02 -6.00 -6.56
CA GLY A 19 4.55 -6.14 -6.62
C GLY A 19 3.77 -5.32 -5.58
N TYR A 20 4.34 -4.21 -5.09
CA TYR A 20 3.78 -3.41 -4.01
C TYR A 20 3.82 -1.91 -4.32
N LEU A 21 2.69 -1.24 -4.14
CA LEU A 21 2.56 0.21 -4.20
C LEU A 21 2.59 0.77 -2.78
N ASN A 22 3.71 1.37 -2.37
CA ASN A 22 3.85 1.96 -1.03
C ASN A 22 3.93 3.50 -1.13
N PRO A 23 3.06 4.26 -0.44
CA PRO A 23 3.08 5.72 -0.43
C PRO A 23 4.45 6.31 -0.11
N SER A 24 5.19 5.67 0.80
CA SER A 24 6.51 6.15 1.24
C SER A 24 7.57 6.09 0.15
N LYS A 25 7.41 5.20 -0.84
CA LYS A 25 8.32 5.05 -1.99
C LYS A 25 8.03 6.04 -3.13
N ILE A 26 6.87 6.70 -3.11
CA ILE A 26 6.57 7.79 -4.05
C ILE A 26 7.59 8.91 -3.80
N LYS A 27 8.16 9.43 -4.88
CA LYS A 27 9.08 10.56 -4.81
C LYS A 27 8.32 11.82 -4.38
N SER A 28 8.95 12.64 -3.53
CA SER A 28 8.37 13.91 -3.14
C SER A 28 8.14 14.82 -4.36
N GLY A 29 6.95 15.40 -4.46
CA GLY A 29 6.48 16.18 -5.60
C GLY A 29 5.99 15.33 -6.78
N SER A 30 5.87 14.01 -6.60
CA SER A 30 5.34 13.09 -7.61
C SER A 30 4.02 12.48 -7.18
N ASN A 31 3.31 11.92 -8.14
CA ASN A 31 2.04 11.24 -7.93
C ASN A 31 2.05 9.87 -8.61
N ALA A 32 1.34 8.92 -8.02
CA ALA A 32 1.09 7.61 -8.58
C ALA A 32 -0.41 7.50 -8.89
N ARG A 33 -0.75 7.15 -10.13
CA ARG A 33 -2.13 6.88 -10.53
C ARG A 33 -2.36 5.37 -10.54
N PHE A 34 -3.46 4.93 -9.95
CA PHE A 34 -3.85 3.52 -9.90
C PHE A 34 -5.37 3.37 -9.97
N ALA A 35 -5.83 2.17 -10.29
CA ALA A 35 -7.23 1.76 -10.19
C ALA A 35 -7.37 0.69 -9.11
N LEU A 36 -8.43 0.76 -8.30
CA LEU A 36 -8.74 -0.31 -7.36
C LEU A 36 -9.24 -1.54 -8.13
N LEU A 37 -8.83 -2.73 -7.69
CA LEU A 37 -9.26 -4.01 -8.26
C LEU A 37 -10.25 -4.75 -7.36
N ASP A 38 -10.33 -4.31 -6.11
CA ASP A 38 -11.22 -4.82 -5.08
C ASP A 38 -11.71 -3.66 -4.22
N ASP A 39 -12.96 -3.70 -3.82
CA ASP A 39 -13.62 -2.70 -2.97
C ASP A 39 -13.54 -3.10 -1.49
N GLN A 40 -13.12 -4.33 -1.18
CA GLN A 40 -12.86 -4.82 0.16
C GLN A 40 -11.36 -4.79 0.46
N PRO A 41 -10.86 -3.80 1.22
CA PRO A 41 -9.50 -3.81 1.69
C PRO A 41 -9.26 -4.95 2.68
N LEU A 42 -8.08 -5.55 2.62
CA LEU A 42 -7.56 -6.37 3.71
C LEU A 42 -7.11 -5.45 4.84
N GLU A 43 -7.84 -5.45 5.93
CA GLU A 43 -7.54 -4.68 7.14
C GLU A 43 -6.66 -5.50 8.07
N PHE A 44 -5.58 -4.90 8.56
CA PHE A 44 -4.70 -5.55 9.52
C PHE A 44 -3.92 -4.55 10.37
N PHE A 45 -3.40 -5.05 11.47
CA PHE A 45 -2.56 -4.33 12.39
C PHE A 45 -1.11 -4.74 12.15
N GLU A 46 -0.23 -3.77 11.91
CA GLU A 46 1.19 -4.00 11.71
C GLU A 46 2.00 -3.42 12.88
N CYS A 47 2.96 -4.20 13.37
CA CYS A 47 4.01 -3.73 14.25
C CYS A 47 5.38 -4.21 13.76
N TRP A 48 6.43 -3.50 14.11
CA TRP A 48 7.79 -3.84 13.68
C TRP A 48 8.53 -4.48 14.85
N GLY A 49 9.09 -5.66 14.62
CA GLY A 49 10.04 -6.31 15.53
C GLY A 49 11.47 -6.12 15.02
N GLU A 50 12.40 -5.92 15.93
CA GLU A 50 13.84 -5.84 15.70
C GLU A 50 14.52 -7.01 16.42
N ALA A 51 15.20 -7.86 15.66
CA ALA A 51 16.03 -8.92 16.21
C ALA A 51 17.31 -8.33 16.82
N PRO A 52 17.98 -9.05 17.74
CA PRO A 52 19.30 -8.67 18.28
C PRO A 52 20.38 -8.47 17.21
N ASP A 53 20.23 -9.12 16.05
CA ASP A 53 21.06 -8.99 14.83
C ASP A 53 20.80 -7.67 14.07
N GLY A 54 19.88 -6.81 14.56
CA GLY A 54 19.49 -5.57 13.88
C GLY A 54 18.60 -5.79 12.65
N LYS A 55 18.15 -7.03 12.40
CA LYS A 55 17.15 -7.34 11.38
C LYS A 55 15.77 -6.93 11.86
N ALA A 56 15.12 -6.01 11.15
CA ALA A 56 13.74 -5.63 11.41
C ALA A 56 12.78 -6.43 10.53
N LYS A 57 11.68 -6.91 11.10
CA LYS A 57 10.60 -7.61 10.39
C LYS A 57 9.24 -7.00 10.76
N PRO A 58 8.34 -6.75 9.78
CA PRO A 58 6.96 -6.43 10.08
C PRO A 58 6.20 -7.68 10.50
N PHE A 59 5.49 -7.60 11.62
CA PHE A 59 4.52 -8.56 12.11
C PHE A 59 3.13 -8.01 11.85
N ARG A 60 2.23 -8.85 11.35
CA ARG A 60 0.88 -8.45 10.92
C ARG A 60 -0.16 -9.31 11.63
N PHE A 61 -1.26 -8.69 12.03
CA PHE A 61 -2.32 -9.28 12.83
C PHE A 61 -3.66 -8.91 12.23
N ALA A 62 -4.61 -9.83 12.14
CA ALA A 62 -5.93 -9.55 11.57
C ALA A 62 -6.77 -8.60 12.45
N GLU A 63 -6.54 -8.64 13.76
CA GLU A 63 -7.28 -7.90 14.79
C GLU A 63 -6.30 -7.14 15.71
N ASP A 64 -6.80 -6.17 16.49
CA ASP A 64 -5.96 -5.31 17.36
C ASP A 64 -5.28 -6.18 18.41
N PRO A 65 -3.97 -6.46 18.26
CA PRO A 65 -3.32 -7.47 19.08
C PRO A 65 -2.94 -6.86 20.43
N SER A 66 -3.12 -7.64 21.50
CA SER A 66 -2.64 -7.23 22.81
C SER A 66 -1.10 -7.24 22.84
N PRO A 67 -0.47 -6.52 23.79
CA PRO A 67 0.98 -6.60 23.96
C PRO A 67 1.49 -8.04 24.20
N GLU A 68 0.66 -8.90 24.78
CA GLU A 68 0.96 -10.30 25.06
C GLU A 68 0.94 -11.12 23.75
N ASP A 69 -0.09 -10.95 22.90
CA ASP A 69 -0.18 -11.62 21.59
C ASP A 69 1.00 -11.25 20.69
N ILE A 70 1.41 -9.97 20.71
CA ILE A 70 2.57 -9.50 19.97
C ILE A 70 3.84 -10.17 20.47
N GLN A 71 3.99 -10.32 21.79
CA GLN A 71 5.16 -10.95 22.38
C GLN A 71 5.21 -12.45 22.08
N GLU A 72 4.06 -13.13 22.07
CA GLU A 72 3.94 -14.53 21.69
C GLU A 72 4.33 -14.76 20.23
N GLU A 73 3.80 -13.95 19.30
CA GLU A 73 4.12 -14.05 17.86
C GLU A 73 5.56 -13.63 17.53
N MET A 74 6.13 -12.65 18.24
CA MET A 74 7.52 -12.24 18.08
C MET A 74 8.52 -13.27 18.64
N GLY A 75 8.10 -14.05 19.64
CA GLY A 75 8.93 -14.99 20.38
C GLY A 75 10.15 -14.33 21.04
N ASP A 76 11.12 -15.15 21.44
CA ASP A 76 12.38 -14.66 22.03
C ASP A 76 13.36 -14.07 20.99
N GLU A 77 13.07 -14.23 19.69
CA GLU A 77 13.96 -13.84 18.60
C GLU A 77 13.82 -12.37 18.18
N TYR A 78 12.67 -11.74 18.46
CA TYR A 78 12.38 -10.37 18.05
C TYR A 78 11.86 -9.54 19.22
N ASN A 79 12.42 -8.34 19.39
CA ASN A 79 11.90 -7.36 20.34
C ASN A 79 11.08 -6.31 19.59
N ARG A 80 9.99 -5.83 20.20
CA ARG A 80 9.20 -4.76 19.59
C ARG A 80 10.07 -3.51 19.41
N ARG A 81 10.10 -3.00 18.19
CA ARG A 81 10.83 -1.78 17.83
C ARG A 81 10.42 -0.65 18.77
N LEU A 82 11.39 0.07 19.32
CA LEU A 82 11.11 1.22 20.18
C LEU A 82 10.61 2.41 19.34
N ASN A 83 9.81 3.26 19.97
CA ASN A 83 9.43 4.55 19.43
C ASN A 83 10.68 5.42 19.18
N ARG A 84 10.49 6.54 18.48
CA ARG A 84 11.59 7.47 18.17
C ARG A 84 12.34 8.00 19.40
N GLU A 85 11.68 8.03 20.56
CA GLU A 85 12.24 8.50 21.83
C GLU A 85 13.01 7.40 22.58
N GLY A 86 12.92 6.13 22.15
CA GLY A 86 13.51 4.99 22.84
C GLY A 86 12.86 4.68 24.20
N THR A 87 11.71 5.29 24.50
CA THR A 87 11.07 5.26 25.82
C THR A 87 10.00 4.18 25.95
N ALA A 88 9.40 3.78 24.83
CA ALA A 88 8.33 2.79 24.81
C ALA A 88 8.31 2.04 23.47
N PRO A 89 7.70 0.85 23.40
CA PRO A 89 7.50 0.14 22.14
C PRO A 89 6.67 0.97 21.14
N ASP A 90 7.02 0.92 19.86
CA ASP A 90 6.31 1.62 18.78
C ASP A 90 4.87 1.12 18.72
N LYS A 91 3.92 2.06 18.62
CA LYS A 91 2.50 1.71 18.64
C LYS A 91 2.14 0.83 17.44
N VAL A 92 1.27 -0.16 17.66
CA VAL A 92 0.68 -0.93 16.56
C VAL A 92 -0.05 0.02 15.62
N LYS A 93 0.19 -0.13 14.33
CA LYS A 93 -0.39 0.73 13.30
C LYS A 93 -1.44 -0.07 12.55
N PHE A 94 -2.63 0.48 12.48
CA PHE A 94 -3.63 0.00 11.54
C PHE A 94 -3.15 0.27 10.12
N ALA A 95 -3.18 -0.77 9.28
CA ALA A 95 -2.83 -0.73 7.89
C ALA A 95 -3.91 -1.43 7.06
N VAL A 96 -4.08 -1.00 5.83
CA VAL A 96 -4.96 -1.63 4.88
C VAL A 96 -4.17 -2.02 3.64
N ALA A 97 -4.44 -3.18 3.07
CA ALA A 97 -3.92 -3.60 1.79
C ALA A 97 -5.05 -3.80 0.79
N VAL A 98 -4.88 -3.28 -0.43
CA VAL A 98 -5.84 -3.43 -1.52
C VAL A 98 -5.09 -3.81 -2.79
N PRO A 99 -5.57 -4.76 -3.60
CA PRO A 99 -5.02 -4.97 -4.92
C PRO A 99 -5.38 -3.78 -5.82
N VAL A 100 -4.37 -3.25 -6.52
CA VAL A 100 -4.53 -2.09 -7.40
C VAL A 100 -3.82 -2.34 -8.72
N TYR A 101 -4.35 -1.78 -9.80
CA TYR A 101 -3.65 -1.69 -11.07
C TYR A 101 -2.86 -0.39 -11.12
N ASN A 102 -1.53 -0.48 -11.17
CA ASN A 102 -0.68 0.70 -11.29
C ASN A 102 -0.47 1.05 -12.77
N TYR A 103 -0.86 2.27 -13.15
CA TYR A 103 -0.74 2.75 -14.53
C TYR A 103 0.69 3.05 -14.99
N GLU A 104 1.63 3.22 -14.07
CA GLU A 104 3.05 3.43 -14.39
C GLU A 104 3.75 2.11 -14.71
N THR A 105 3.38 1.03 -14.02
CA THR A 105 3.98 -0.30 -14.21
C THR A 105 3.11 -1.24 -15.04
N GLU A 106 1.91 -0.79 -15.44
CA GLU A 106 0.91 -1.54 -16.22
C GLU A 106 0.67 -2.95 -15.67
N SER A 107 0.62 -3.07 -14.35
CA SER A 107 0.56 -4.35 -13.64
C SER A 107 -0.20 -4.25 -12.33
N VAL A 108 -0.68 -5.40 -11.86
CA VAL A 108 -1.31 -5.54 -10.55
C VAL A 108 -0.24 -5.41 -9.46
N GLN A 109 -0.49 -4.54 -8.50
CA GLN A 109 0.33 -4.34 -7.32
C GLN A 109 -0.56 -4.36 -6.07
N VAL A 110 0.01 -4.70 -4.93
CA VAL A 110 -0.67 -4.55 -3.64
C VAL A 110 -0.36 -3.17 -3.09
N MET A 111 -1.38 -2.33 -2.94
CA MET A 111 -1.26 -1.05 -2.26
C MET A 111 -1.43 -1.27 -0.76
N GLN A 112 -0.36 -1.06 0.01
CA GLN A 112 -0.42 -1.08 1.47
C GLN A 112 -0.37 0.36 2.01
N LEU A 113 -1.43 0.78 2.69
CA LEU A 113 -1.55 2.09 3.34
C LEU A 113 -1.47 1.91 4.86
N SER A 114 -0.52 2.60 5.49
CA SER A 114 -0.40 2.64 6.97
C SER A 114 -0.53 4.07 7.51
N GLN A 115 -0.65 5.06 6.62
CA GLN A 115 -0.75 6.47 6.95
C GLN A 115 -2.22 6.80 7.21
N LYS A 116 -2.54 7.16 8.45
CA LYS A 116 -3.92 7.51 8.87
C LYS A 116 -4.58 8.56 7.97
N SER A 117 -3.82 9.53 7.45
CA SER A 117 -4.37 10.53 6.54
C SER A 117 -4.92 9.91 5.26
N LEU A 118 -4.18 8.99 4.64
CA LEU A 118 -4.61 8.32 3.40
C LEU A 118 -5.78 7.38 3.65
N ILE A 119 -5.78 6.66 4.78
CA ILE A 119 -6.87 5.77 5.17
C ILE A 119 -8.16 6.58 5.37
N ASN A 120 -8.09 7.67 6.14
CA ASN A 120 -9.24 8.54 6.37
C ASN A 120 -9.74 9.23 5.09
N GLU A 121 -8.83 9.61 4.18
CA GLU A 121 -9.22 10.18 2.88
C GLU A 121 -9.93 9.13 2.01
N LEU A 122 -9.44 7.90 1.98
CA LEU A 122 -10.07 6.81 1.22
C LEU A 122 -11.45 6.45 1.77
N ASP A 123 -11.59 6.37 3.10
CA ASP A 123 -12.88 6.14 3.78
C ASP A 123 -13.86 7.31 3.55
N ALA A 124 -13.38 8.55 3.58
CA ALA A 124 -14.22 9.69 3.25
C ALA A 124 -14.72 9.63 1.80
N ILE A 125 -13.87 9.19 0.86
CA ILE A 125 -14.26 9.00 -0.55
C ILE A 125 -15.27 7.87 -0.70
N SER A 126 -15.10 6.73 0.00
CA SER A 126 -16.02 5.59 -0.08
C SER A 126 -17.42 5.91 0.44
N GLN A 127 -17.55 6.88 1.34
CA GLN A 127 -18.84 7.34 1.87
C GLN A 127 -19.56 8.37 0.99
N MET A 128 -18.92 8.88 -0.07
CA MET A 128 -19.54 9.83 -0.99
C MET A 128 -20.40 9.11 -2.02
N GLU A 129 -21.64 9.58 -2.21
CA GLU A 129 -22.58 9.01 -3.19
C GLU A 129 -22.03 9.02 -4.63
N ASP A 130 -21.25 10.04 -4.99
CA ASP A 130 -20.61 10.16 -6.30
C ASP A 130 -19.60 9.03 -6.60
N TYR A 131 -19.07 8.38 -5.57
CA TYR A 131 -18.05 7.32 -5.66
C TYR A 131 -18.54 5.98 -5.10
N ALA A 132 -19.85 5.75 -5.09
CA ALA A 132 -20.46 4.50 -4.62
C ALA A 132 -19.88 3.24 -5.29
N ASP A 133 -19.46 3.33 -6.56
CA ASP A 133 -18.66 2.30 -7.23
C ASP A 133 -17.20 2.74 -7.32
N LEU A 134 -16.41 2.42 -6.28
CA LEU A 134 -14.99 2.74 -6.21
C LEU A 134 -14.18 2.11 -7.35
N LEU A 135 -14.63 0.98 -7.89
CA LEU A 135 -13.96 0.24 -8.96
C LEU A 135 -14.14 0.89 -10.33
N ALA A 136 -15.07 1.84 -10.46
CA ALA A 136 -15.26 2.64 -11.67
C ALA A 136 -14.30 3.84 -11.78
N TRP A 137 -13.56 4.17 -10.71
CA TRP A 137 -12.73 5.37 -10.65
C TRP A 137 -11.24 5.04 -10.57
N ASP A 138 -10.42 6.00 -11.00
CA ASP A 138 -8.99 5.97 -10.73
C ASP A 138 -8.68 6.83 -9.50
N PHE A 139 -7.56 6.52 -8.87
CA PHE A 139 -7.04 7.26 -7.73
C PHE A 139 -5.66 7.78 -8.06
N VAL A 140 -5.38 8.99 -7.62
CA VAL A 140 -4.09 9.66 -7.76
C VAL A 140 -3.58 9.94 -6.35
N MET A 141 -2.54 9.24 -5.96
CA MET A 141 -1.87 9.44 -4.68
C MET A 141 -0.64 10.31 -4.88
N GLY A 142 -0.63 11.47 -4.22
CA GLY A 142 0.49 12.39 -4.21
C GLY A 142 1.25 12.35 -2.89
N LYS A 143 2.56 12.61 -2.97
CA LYS A 143 3.41 12.85 -1.80
C LYS A 143 4.16 14.15 -1.98
N GLU A 144 4.10 15.02 -0.99
CA GLU A 144 4.82 16.30 -0.95
C GLU A 144 5.64 16.41 0.35
N GLY A 145 6.70 17.22 0.33
CA GLY A 145 7.56 17.43 1.51
C GLY A 145 8.56 16.29 1.76
N VAL A 146 9.40 16.47 2.79
CA VAL A 146 10.45 15.53 3.17
C VAL A 146 10.47 15.40 4.69
N GLY A 147 10.71 14.19 5.19
CA GLY A 147 10.81 13.94 6.64
C GLY A 147 9.51 14.27 7.37
N LEU A 148 9.58 15.17 8.35
CA LEU A 148 8.45 15.57 9.19
C LEU A 148 7.41 16.42 8.48
N GLU A 149 7.76 17.02 7.33
CA GLU A 149 6.83 17.81 6.52
C GLU A 149 6.17 16.99 5.41
N THR A 150 6.32 15.66 5.44
CA THR A 150 5.73 14.78 4.43
C THR A 150 4.21 14.82 4.53
N LYS A 151 3.56 15.26 3.46
CA LYS A 151 2.11 15.26 3.28
C LYS A 151 1.75 14.25 2.20
N TYR A 152 0.76 13.44 2.52
CA TYR A 152 0.14 12.54 1.56
C TYR A 152 -1.19 13.13 1.15
N SER A 153 -1.58 12.91 -0.10
CA SER A 153 -2.89 13.30 -0.62
C SER A 153 -3.44 12.19 -1.50
N LEU A 154 -4.73 11.93 -1.39
CA LEU A 154 -5.46 11.02 -2.26
C LEU A 154 -6.57 11.80 -2.98
N ARG A 155 -6.65 11.62 -4.30
CA ARG A 155 -7.69 12.24 -5.13
C ARG A 155 -8.28 11.22 -6.07
N THR A 156 -9.58 11.31 -6.30
CA THR A 156 -10.26 10.55 -7.36
C THR A 156 -9.99 11.20 -8.72
N ALA A 157 -10.01 10.38 -9.75
CA ALA A 157 -9.91 10.77 -11.14
C ALA A 157 -10.82 9.89 -12.01
N PRO A 158 -11.41 10.41 -13.10
CA PRO A 158 -12.16 9.59 -14.04
C PRO A 158 -11.26 8.49 -14.62
N ARG A 159 -11.80 7.26 -14.75
CA ARG A 159 -11.10 6.10 -15.34
C ARG A 159 -10.44 6.46 -16.67
N LYS A 160 -9.18 6.07 -16.83
CA LYS A 160 -8.43 6.33 -18.07
C LYS A 160 -9.15 5.65 -19.24
N LYS A 161 -9.46 6.41 -20.29
CA LYS A 161 -10.19 5.91 -21.47
C LYS A 161 -9.45 4.72 -22.09
N GLY A 162 -10.16 3.61 -22.27
CA GLY A 162 -9.63 2.38 -22.85
C GLY A 162 -8.88 1.47 -21.87
N ALA A 163 -8.63 1.89 -20.63
CA ALA A 163 -7.85 1.11 -19.68
C ALA A 163 -8.61 -0.06 -19.04
N GLN A 164 -9.95 -0.08 -19.13
CA GLN A 164 -10.76 -1.11 -18.48
C GLN A 164 -10.36 -2.52 -18.94
N GLY A 165 -10.13 -2.72 -20.23
CA GLY A 165 -9.72 -4.02 -20.77
C GLY A 165 -8.35 -4.46 -20.26
N ASP A 166 -7.39 -3.54 -20.14
CA ASP A 166 -6.06 -3.84 -19.63
C ASP A 166 -6.10 -4.20 -18.14
N ILE A 167 -6.90 -3.46 -17.36
CA ILE A 167 -7.12 -3.69 -15.93
C ILE A 167 -7.74 -5.07 -15.70
N GLU A 168 -8.81 -5.40 -16.42
CA GLU A 168 -9.51 -6.68 -16.31
C GLU A 168 -8.62 -7.85 -16.74
N ALA A 169 -7.84 -7.68 -17.81
CA ALA A 169 -6.88 -8.69 -18.28
C ALA A 169 -5.79 -8.93 -17.24
N ALA A 170 -5.15 -7.87 -16.73
CA ALA A 170 -4.11 -7.97 -15.71
C ALA A 170 -4.64 -8.59 -14.41
N TRP A 171 -5.87 -8.25 -14.02
CA TRP A 171 -6.49 -8.81 -12.83
C TRP A 171 -6.85 -10.28 -12.98
N THR A 172 -7.39 -10.66 -14.13
CA THR A 172 -7.69 -12.06 -14.46
C THR A 172 -6.42 -12.90 -14.50
N GLU A 173 -5.34 -12.37 -15.07
CA GLU A 173 -4.02 -13.02 -15.09
C GLU A 173 -3.47 -13.20 -13.67
N ALA A 174 -3.51 -12.16 -12.83
CA ALA A 174 -3.05 -12.23 -11.45
C ALA A 174 -3.82 -13.29 -10.64
N ARG A 175 -5.16 -13.31 -10.73
CA ARG A 175 -5.98 -14.35 -10.08
C ARG A 175 -5.66 -15.74 -10.59
N SER A 176 -5.47 -15.90 -11.90
CA SER A 176 -5.13 -17.19 -12.52
C SER A 176 -3.72 -17.66 -12.12
N ALA A 177 -2.81 -16.74 -11.87
CA ALA A 177 -1.48 -17.01 -11.33
C ALA A 177 -1.49 -17.37 -9.83
N GLY A 178 -2.66 -17.33 -9.17
CA GLY A 178 -2.81 -17.66 -7.75
C GLY A 178 -2.59 -16.47 -6.83
N PHE A 179 -2.98 -15.26 -7.27
CA PHE A 179 -2.97 -14.07 -6.42
C PHE A 179 -3.88 -14.26 -5.20
N ASP A 180 -3.34 -13.95 -4.03
CA ASP A 180 -4.02 -14.12 -2.74
C ASP A 180 -3.51 -13.07 -1.76
N ILE A 181 -4.38 -12.13 -1.39
CA ILE A 181 -4.03 -11.00 -0.52
C ILE A 181 -3.85 -11.42 0.94
N ASP A 182 -4.56 -12.47 1.39
CA ASP A 182 -4.50 -12.95 2.78
C ASP A 182 -3.12 -13.49 3.15
N ARG A 183 -2.32 -13.89 2.15
CA ARG A 183 -0.90 -14.26 2.33
C ARG A 183 -0.08 -13.15 2.95
N LEU A 184 -0.53 -11.89 2.89
CA LEU A 184 0.15 -10.80 3.59
C LEU A 184 0.14 -11.02 5.09
N LEU A 185 -0.95 -11.56 5.67
CA LEU A 185 -1.07 -11.81 7.11
C LEU A 185 -0.03 -12.83 7.58
N THR A 186 0.23 -13.86 6.78
CA THR A 186 1.20 -14.92 7.10
C THR A 186 2.65 -14.56 6.71
N GLY A 187 2.87 -13.37 6.15
CA GLY A 187 4.18 -12.92 5.68
C GLY A 187 4.61 -13.49 4.33
N GLY A 188 3.69 -14.16 3.62
CA GLY A 188 3.88 -14.69 2.27
C GLY A 188 3.82 -13.61 1.18
N ASN A 189 4.04 -14.03 -0.07
CA ASN A 189 3.96 -13.15 -1.24
C ASN A 189 2.57 -13.27 -1.90
N PRO A 190 1.78 -12.20 -1.99
CA PRO A 190 0.45 -12.24 -2.58
C PRO A 190 0.45 -12.50 -4.09
N HIS A 191 1.59 -12.32 -4.78
CA HIS A 191 1.70 -12.51 -6.23
C HIS A 191 2.25 -13.88 -6.66
N LYS A 192 2.65 -14.72 -5.71
CA LYS A 192 3.24 -16.03 -6.01
C LYS A 192 2.60 -17.11 -5.14
N PRO A 193 2.11 -18.22 -5.72
CA PRO A 193 1.78 -19.41 -4.94
C PRO A 193 3.06 -19.96 -4.31
N GLU A 194 2.96 -20.42 -3.05
CA GLU A 194 4.02 -21.18 -2.38
C GLU A 194 4.26 -22.53 -3.06
#